data_AF-A0A1B6FKM2-F1
#
_entry.id   AF-A0A1B6FKM2-F1
#
_cell.length_a   1.000
_cell.length_b   1.000
_cell.length_c   1.000
_cell.angle_alpha   90.00
_cell.angle_beta   90.00
_cell.angle_gamma   90.00
#
_symmetry.space_group_name_H-M   'P 1'
#
loop_
_entity.id
_entity.type
_entity.pdbx_description
1 polymer ?
#
loop_
_entity_poly.entity_id
_entity_poly.type
_entity_poly.pdbx_seq_one_letter_code
_entity_poly.pdbx_strand_id
1 'polypeptide(L)'
;MLEIKPIFRDLSNPELLKRCLHGGTQNQSESLNNMIWARLPKRTFVMLTTLELGVYDAVGVFNKGNIFKCEVFAKLGIVPGVNCVKVLQDLDIFRIKKAN
;
A
#
# COMPACT_ATOMS: atom_id res chain seq x y z
N MET A 1 20.14 18.16 22.08
CA MET A 1 21.03 17.03 21.69
C MET A 1 20.78 15.74 22.48
N LEU A 2 20.23 15.81 23.71
CA LEU A 2 19.89 14.59 24.46
C LEU A 2 18.74 13.78 23.85
N GLU A 3 17.74 14.44 23.27
CA GLU A 3 16.59 13.73 22.66
C GLU A 3 16.92 13.00 21.35
N ILE A 4 17.90 13.48 20.59
CA ILE A 4 18.30 12.85 19.33
C ILE A 4 19.28 11.69 19.55
N LYS A 5 19.97 11.66 20.69
CA LYS A 5 20.96 10.63 21.04
C LYS A 5 20.39 9.21 21.04
N PRO A 6 19.20 8.92 21.62
CA PRO A 6 18.61 7.59 21.53
C PRO A 6 18.27 7.21 20.07
N ILE A 7 17.67 8.14 19.32
CA ILE A 7 17.32 7.91 17.90
C ILE A 7 18.58 7.60 17.09
N PHE A 8 19.65 8.37 17.27
CA PHE A 8 20.91 8.13 16.57
C PHE A 8 21.51 6.77 16.93
N ARG A 9 21.42 6.36 18.21
CA ARG A 9 21.91 5.06 18.67
C ARG A 9 21.11 3.92 18.05
N ASP A 10 19.79 4.05 17.98
CA ASP A 10 18.91 3.05 17.36
C ASP A 10 19.15 2.95 15.85
N LEU A 11 19.30 4.08 15.16
CA LEU A 11 19.62 4.12 13.74
C LEU A 11 21.05 3.62 13.43
N SER A 12 21.96 3.68 14.39
CA SER A 12 23.32 3.13 14.28
C SER A 12 23.40 1.63 14.60
N ASN A 13 22.28 0.96 14.82
CA ASN A 13 22.26 -0.49 15.07
C ASN A 13 22.82 -1.25 13.85
N PRO A 14 23.91 -2.04 14.02
CA PRO A 14 24.52 -2.76 12.91
C PRO A 14 23.57 -3.70 12.16
N GLU A 15 22.60 -4.31 12.84
CA GLU A 15 21.61 -5.19 12.21
C GLU A 15 20.64 -4.41 11.32
N LEU A 16 20.29 -3.18 11.73
CA LEU A 16 19.50 -2.27 10.90
C LEU A 16 20.29 -1.83 9.67
N LEU A 17 21.55 -1.42 9.86
CA LEU A 17 22.44 -0.97 8.79
C LEU A 17 22.76 -2.08 7.77
N LYS A 18 22.85 -3.34 8.23
CA LYS A 18 23.06 -4.50 7.36
C LYS A 18 21.93 -4.66 6.34
N ARG A 19 20.70 -4.26 6.66
CA ARG A 19 19.57 -4.28 5.72
C ARG A 19 19.75 -3.25 4.60
N CYS A 20 20.43 -2.14 4.86
CA CYS A 20 20.73 -1.11 3.86
C CYS A 20 21.81 -1.54 2.84
N LEU A 21 22.64 -2.55 3.15
CA LEU A 21 23.70 -3.03 2.26
C LEU A 21 23.17 -3.64 0.95
N HIS A 22 21.92 -4.06 0.91
CA HIS A 22 21.29 -4.61 -0.29
C HIS A 22 21.01 -3.54 -1.36
N GLY A 23 21.21 -2.25 -1.06
CA GLY A 23 20.97 -1.14 -1.98
C GLY A 23 19.49 -0.93 -2.33
N GLY A 24 18.58 -1.60 -1.60
CA GLY A 24 17.14 -1.41 -1.75
C GLY A 24 16.70 -0.03 -1.24
N THR A 25 15.84 0.64 -2.00
CA THR A 25 15.26 1.92 -1.58
C THR A 25 14.02 1.70 -0.70
N GLN A 26 13.66 2.71 0.10
CA GLN A 26 12.43 2.68 0.90
C GLN A 26 11.16 2.86 0.04
N ASN A 27 11.31 3.06 -1.27
CA ASN A 27 10.23 3.42 -2.20
C ASN A 27 9.02 2.49 -2.15
N GLN A 28 9.22 1.18 -1.98
CA GLN A 28 8.09 0.24 -1.89
C GLN A 28 7.24 0.47 -0.63
N SER A 29 7.90 0.65 0.52
CA SER A 29 7.22 0.92 1.79
C SER A 29 6.55 2.29 1.78
N GLU A 30 7.21 3.30 1.21
CA GLU A 30 6.64 4.64 1.07
C GLU A 30 5.44 4.66 0.11
N SER A 31 5.54 3.94 -1.02
CA SER A 31 4.46 3.82 -2.00
C SER A 31 3.23 3.12 -1.41
N LEU A 32 3.43 2.04 -0.64
CA LEU A 32 2.33 1.38 0.06
C LEU A 32 1.67 2.31 1.09
N ASN A 33 2.46 2.99 1.92
CA ASN A 33 1.94 3.94 2.91
C ASN A 33 1.17 5.09 2.25
N ASN A 34 1.67 5.62 1.14
CA ASN A 34 0.98 6.65 0.36
C ASN A 34 -0.38 6.16 -0.14
N MET A 35 -0.47 4.91 -0.62
CA MET A 35 -1.75 4.36 -1.06
C MET A 35 -2.72 4.10 0.09
N ILE A 36 -2.23 3.64 1.25
CA ILE A 36 -3.06 3.53 2.47
C ILE A 36 -3.63 4.91 2.80
N TRP A 37 -2.81 5.97 2.83
CA TRP A 37 -3.25 7.32 3.18
C TRP A 37 -4.14 7.97 2.13
N ALA A 38 -4.03 7.57 0.85
CA ALA A 38 -4.95 7.99 -0.20
C ALA A 38 -6.36 7.40 -0.03
N ARG A 39 -6.49 6.22 0.59
CA ARG A 39 -7.78 5.60 0.93
C ARG A 39 -8.29 6.03 2.31
N LEU A 40 -7.37 6.17 3.26
CA LEU A 40 -7.60 6.43 4.67
C LEU A 40 -6.78 7.67 5.09
N PRO A 41 -7.26 8.89 4.79
CA PRO A 41 -6.52 10.09 5.12
C PRO A 41 -6.29 10.20 6.64
N LYS A 42 -5.04 10.43 7.06
CA LYS A 42 -4.66 10.49 8.49
C LYS A 42 -5.48 11.48 9.33
N ARG A 43 -6.05 12.50 8.68
CA ARG A 43 -6.85 13.54 9.34
C ARG A 43 -8.32 13.15 9.51
N THR A 44 -8.74 12.02 8.96
CA THR A 44 -10.12 11.53 9.02
C THR A 44 -10.18 10.36 9.99
N PHE A 45 -10.96 10.53 11.05
CA PHE A 45 -11.26 9.43 11.96
C PHE A 45 -12.25 8.47 11.31
N VAL A 46 -11.99 7.17 11.41
CA VAL A 46 -12.88 6.10 10.92
C VAL A 46 -12.97 4.99 11.96
N MET A 47 -14.05 4.21 11.92
CA MET A 47 -14.17 3.01 12.76
C MET A 47 -13.12 1.96 12.38
N LEU A 48 -12.81 1.07 13.33
CA LEU A 48 -11.80 0.02 13.14
C LEU A 48 -12.08 -0.84 11.90
N THR A 49 -13.34 -1.23 11.69
CA THR A 49 -13.75 -2.05 10.53
C THR A 49 -13.46 -1.37 9.20
N THR A 50 -13.69 -0.06 9.10
CA THR A 50 -13.36 0.74 7.91
C THR A 50 -11.86 0.87 7.72
N LEU A 51 -11.11 1.05 8.83
CA LEU A 51 -9.65 1.11 8.80
C LEU A 51 -9.07 -0.21 8.27
N GLU A 52 -9.50 -1.34 8.82
CA GLU A 52 -9.06 -2.67 8.40
C GLU A 52 -9.36 -2.91 6.92
N LEU A 53 -10.60 -2.67 6.49
CA LEU A 53 -11.00 -2.85 5.10
C LEU A 53 -10.19 -1.96 4.14
N GLY A 54 -9.98 -0.69 4.49
CA GLY A 54 -9.20 0.23 3.66
C GLY A 54 -7.72 -0.16 3.57
N VAL A 55 -7.13 -0.70 4.64
CA VAL A 55 -5.77 -1.24 4.62
C VAL A 55 -5.70 -2.51 3.76
N TYR A 56 -6.65 -3.44 3.90
CA TYR A 56 -6.69 -4.64 3.06
C TYR A 56 -6.86 -4.30 1.57
N ASP A 57 -7.72 -3.33 1.22
CA ASP A 57 -7.87 -2.86 -0.16
C ASP A 57 -6.57 -2.27 -0.69
N ALA A 58 -5.93 -1.37 0.08
CA ALA A 58 -4.67 -0.74 -0.32
C ALA A 58 -3.56 -1.77 -0.55
N VAL A 59 -3.41 -2.75 0.35
CA VAL A 59 -2.42 -3.84 0.23
C VAL A 59 -2.73 -4.73 -0.98
N GLY A 60 -4.00 -5.07 -1.20
CA GLY A 60 -4.42 -5.86 -2.37
C GLY A 60 -4.10 -5.15 -3.68
N VAL A 61 -4.45 -3.87 -3.79
CA VAL A 61 -4.18 -3.05 -4.98
C VAL A 61 -2.68 -2.83 -5.19
N PHE A 62 -1.89 -2.71 -4.13
CA PHE A 62 -0.42 -2.61 -4.24
C PHE A 62 0.18 -3.83 -4.93
N ASN A 63 -0.19 -5.02 -4.44
CA ASN A 63 0.44 -6.26 -4.85
C ASN A 63 -0.12 -6.82 -6.17
N LYS A 64 -1.43 -6.66 -6.40
CA LYS A 64 -2.14 -7.30 -7.51
C LYS A 64 -2.81 -6.32 -8.47
N GLY A 65 -2.81 -5.02 -8.17
CA GLY A 65 -3.57 -4.03 -8.93
C GLY A 65 -5.05 -3.99 -8.54
N ASN A 66 -5.79 -3.05 -9.14
CA ASN A 66 -7.22 -2.86 -9.00
C ASN A 66 -8.01 -4.09 -9.44
N ILE A 67 -7.48 -4.89 -10.37
CA ILE A 67 -8.10 -6.15 -10.80
C ILE A 67 -8.32 -7.14 -9.65
N PHE A 68 -7.55 -7.04 -8.56
CA PHE A 68 -7.77 -7.82 -7.33
C PHE A 68 -9.20 -7.71 -6.78
N LYS A 69 -9.86 -6.56 -6.96
CA LYS A 69 -11.23 -6.35 -6.48
C LYS A 69 -12.21 -7.34 -7.12
N CYS A 70 -11.95 -7.83 -8.34
CA CYS A 70 -12.73 -8.91 -8.95
C CYS A 70 -12.62 -10.22 -8.17
N GLU A 71 -11.44 -10.57 -7.63
CA GLU A 71 -11.28 -11.74 -6.76
C GLU A 71 -12.07 -11.57 -5.46
N VAL A 72 -12.08 -10.37 -4.89
CA VAL A 72 -12.85 -10.04 -3.68
C VAL A 72 -14.34 -10.18 -3.96
N PHE A 73 -14.84 -9.60 -5.04
CA PHE A 73 -16.24 -9.73 -5.44
C PHE A 73 -16.65 -11.19 -5.64
N ALA A 74 -15.84 -11.98 -6.34
CA ALA A 74 -16.11 -13.40 -6.53
C ALA A 74 -16.21 -14.17 -5.19
N LYS A 75 -15.34 -13.87 -4.23
CA LYS A 75 -15.39 -14.45 -2.87
C LYS A 75 -16.62 -14.04 -2.07
N LEU A 76 -17.19 -12.88 -2.38
CA LEU A 76 -18.45 -12.39 -1.80
C LEU A 76 -19.69 -12.92 -2.54
N GLY A 77 -19.52 -13.81 -3.53
CA GLY A 77 -20.61 -14.34 -4.35
C GLY A 77 -21.09 -13.38 -5.44
N ILE A 78 -20.32 -12.33 -5.74
CA ILE A 78 -20.63 -11.34 -6.77
C ILE A 78 -19.78 -11.64 -8.00
N VAL A 79 -20.41 -11.99 -9.12
CA VAL A 79 -19.72 -12.20 -10.39
C VAL A 79 -19.39 -10.84 -11.02
N PRO A 80 -18.10 -10.49 -11.22
CA PRO A 80 -17.75 -9.22 -11.86
C PRO A 80 -18.20 -9.20 -13.32
N GLY A 81 -18.97 -8.17 -13.70
CA GLY A 81 -19.36 -7.98 -15.10
C GLY A 81 -18.20 -7.56 -15.99
N VAL A 82 -18.32 -7.79 -17.30
CA VAL A 82 -17.27 -7.50 -18.30
C VAL A 82 -16.77 -6.05 -18.26
N ASN A 83 -17.67 -5.08 -18.04
CA ASN A 83 -17.31 -3.68 -17.94
C ASN A 83 -16.53 -3.36 -16.65
N CYS A 84 -16.85 -4.03 -15.54
CA CYS A 84 -16.14 -3.90 -14.28
C CYS A 84 -14.69 -4.38 -14.43
N VAL A 85 -14.52 -5.59 -15.00
CA VAL A 85 -13.20 -6.17 -15.26
C VAL A 85 -12.37 -5.23 -16.15
N LYS A 86 -12.95 -4.76 -17.26
CA LYS A 86 -12.27 -3.86 -18.20
C LYS A 86 -11.80 -2.57 -17.52
N VAL A 87 -12.68 -1.88 -16.80
CA VAL A 87 -12.35 -0.63 -16.12
C VAL A 87 -11.23 -0.82 -15.09
N LEU A 88 -11.27 -1.91 -14.31
CA LEU A 88 -10.23 -2.19 -13.31
C LEU A 88 -8.86 -2.47 -13.97
N GLN A 89 -8.84 -3.17 -15.10
CA GLN A 89 -7.63 -3.37 -15.89
C GLN A 89 -7.10 -2.06 -16.49
N ASP A 90 -7.98 -1.22 -17.03
CA ASP A 90 -7.61 0.09 -17.59
C ASP A 90 -6.99 1.01 -16.52
N LEU A 91 -7.53 0.98 -15.29
CA LEU A 91 -6.96 1.70 -14.14
C LEU A 91 -5.57 1.19 -13.78
N ASP A 92 -5.32 -0.12 -13.87
CA ASP A 92 -4.01 -0.70 -13.63
C ASP A 92 -2.99 -0.30 -14.70
N ILE A 93 -3.40 -0.31 -15.97
CA ILE A 93 -2.58 0.18 -17.07
C ILE A 93 -2.23 1.66 -16.86
N PHE A 94 -3.21 2.49 -16.49
CA PHE A 94 -2.98 3.91 -16.22
C PHE A 94 -2.03 4.13 -15.05
N ARG A 95 -2.17 3.35 -13.97
CA ARG A 95 -1.28 3.41 -12.80
C ARG A 95 0.17 3.12 -13.19
N ILE A 96 0.42 2.10 -14.01
CA ILE A 96 1.76 1.73 -14.49
C ILE A 96 2.32 2.84 -15.39
N LYS A 97 1.50 3.38 -16.31
CA LYS A 97 1.92 4.48 -17.19
C LYS A 97 2.34 5.74 -16.43
N LYS A 98 1.71 6.04 -15.28
CA LYS A 98 2.07 7.20 -14.44
C LYS A 98 3.34 6.98 -13.61
N ALA A 99 3.75 5.72 -13.42
CA ALA A 99 4.93 5.38 -12.63
C ALA A 99 6.23 5.45 -13.46
N ASN A 100 6.12 5.41 -14.79
CA ASN A 100 7.21 5.60 -15.75
C ASN A 100 7.30 7.07 -16.19
#